data_AF-A0A7S0T689-F1
#
_entry.id   AF-A0A7S0T689-F1
#
_cell.length_a   1.000
_cell.length_b   1.000
_cell.length_c   1.000
_cell.angle_alpha   90.00
_cell.angle_beta   90.00
_cell.angle_gamma   90.00
#
_symmetry.space_group_name_H-M   'P 1'
#
loop_
_entity.id
_entity.type
_entity.pdbx_description
1 polymer ?
#
loop_
_entity_poly.entity_id
_entity_poly.type
_entity_poly.pdbx_seq_one_letter_code
_entity_poly.pdbx_strand_id
1 'polypeptide(L)'
;PYAVTLIMKLVDAFIRASSAGEEEEDSSMAAIKCIEALQAIVQSVAEKQENALQRAADVRALLPYVFPAFTNMFEGHRIEFFEDLLELLSLVVYYSAVNGQVPIADELWDMFPLFFSEFDKWAAHDYIKNILTPIENYISNDTEQFLTRSYNGVSYVQLLYDLILKLWDDLEDDLEAAEGAKIAEVLILYCEGRIDALLPALLEKIVVRLNSAEGVKIKVLLISNIAACLFSNAALTLDVLDKRMKVCQPLFSLWLSLLDKFVRVHDKKLTLLALSSVLRQPLEHLPESIKNGIPQLVHFCIQLVSKLKVDRDQRFKNSSPPFAGLTFRKEEDRDFNDEEDADANAIDDEYIERIAQEAGVDLQKLAAAVNQHGYDEDEEEDFLEMDDEGDFETPIDDVDET
;
A
#
# COMPACT_ATOMS: atom_id res chain seq x y z
N PRO A 1 -27.26 2.59 15.66
CA PRO A 1 -28.33 3.59 15.40
C PRO A 1 -27.81 5.01 15.18
N TYR A 2 -26.99 5.56 16.10
CA TYR A 2 -26.45 6.93 15.98
C TYR A 2 -25.47 7.08 14.81
N ALA A 3 -24.53 6.13 14.65
CA ALA A 3 -23.56 6.13 13.55
C ALA A 3 -24.22 6.10 12.16
N VAL A 4 -25.26 5.29 11.97
CA VAL A 4 -26.01 5.20 10.71
C VAL A 4 -26.63 6.54 10.33
N THR A 5 -27.34 7.19 11.25
CA THR A 5 -27.96 8.50 11.00
C THR A 5 -26.91 9.57 10.67
N LEU A 6 -25.75 9.51 11.32
CA LEU A 6 -24.65 10.44 11.06
C LEU A 6 -24.03 10.21 9.67
N ILE A 7 -23.75 8.95 9.31
CA ILE A 7 -23.23 8.57 7.97
C ILE A 7 -24.17 9.06 6.88
N MET A 8 -25.48 8.82 7.01
CA MET A 8 -26.45 9.28 6.01
C MET A 8 -26.40 10.80 5.82
N LYS A 9 -26.31 11.58 6.91
CA LYS A 9 -26.18 13.04 6.83
C LYS A 9 -24.88 13.50 6.18
N LEU A 10 -23.77 12.82 6.48
CA LEU A 10 -22.46 13.13 5.91
C LEU A 10 -22.42 12.83 4.41
N VAL A 11 -22.98 11.69 3.99
CA VAL A 11 -23.08 11.31 2.58
C VAL A 11 -23.99 12.29 1.81
N ASP A 12 -25.13 12.67 2.37
CA ASP A 12 -26.00 13.69 1.77
C ASP A 12 -25.33 15.08 1.70
N ALA A 13 -24.49 15.41 2.68
CA ALA A 13 -23.71 16.65 2.66
C ALA A 13 -22.60 16.60 1.60
N PHE A 14 -21.84 15.50 1.55
CA PHE A 14 -20.82 15.25 0.54
C PHE A 14 -21.40 15.35 -0.88
N ILE A 15 -22.47 14.62 -1.19
CA ILE A 15 -23.06 14.63 -2.54
C ILE A 15 -23.53 16.03 -2.95
N ARG A 16 -24.08 16.81 -2.02
CA ARG A 16 -24.49 18.19 -2.31
C ARG A 16 -23.29 19.10 -2.55
N ALA A 17 -22.28 19.00 -1.69
CA ALA A 17 -21.09 19.82 -1.75
C ALA A 17 -20.24 19.51 -3.00
N SER A 18 -20.07 18.22 -3.33
CA SER A 18 -19.36 17.75 -4.51
C SER A 18 -20.07 18.10 -5.83
N SER A 19 -21.32 18.57 -5.78
CA SER A 19 -22.11 18.93 -6.97
C SER A 19 -22.26 20.44 -7.16
N ALA A 20 -21.73 21.25 -6.23
CA ALA A 20 -21.86 22.72 -6.28
C ALA A 20 -20.96 23.38 -7.37
N GLY A 21 -19.98 22.63 -7.89
CA GLY A 21 -19.03 23.09 -8.91
C GLY A 21 -17.70 23.55 -8.30
N GLU A 22 -16.60 23.32 -9.03
CA GLU A 22 -15.20 23.57 -8.61
C GLU A 22 -14.88 25.03 -8.25
N GLU A 23 -15.78 25.99 -8.51
CA GLU A 23 -15.57 27.42 -8.25
C GLU A 23 -15.92 27.86 -6.81
N GLU A 24 -16.52 26.98 -6.00
CA GLU A 24 -16.83 27.24 -4.59
C GLU A 24 -15.87 26.47 -3.67
N GLU A 25 -14.70 27.05 -3.36
CA GLU A 25 -13.65 26.45 -2.50
C GLU A 25 -14.21 25.96 -1.14
N ASP A 26 -15.14 26.72 -0.54
CA ASP A 26 -15.85 26.33 0.68
C ASP A 26 -16.65 25.02 0.53
N SER A 27 -17.18 24.75 -0.66
CA SER A 27 -17.93 23.53 -0.97
C SER A 27 -17.00 22.33 -1.15
N SER A 28 -15.89 22.49 -1.86
CA SER A 28 -14.88 21.42 -2.00
C SER A 28 -14.30 21.03 -0.64
N MET A 29 -13.93 22.00 0.19
CA MET A 29 -13.48 21.73 1.57
C MET A 29 -14.55 21.01 2.39
N ALA A 30 -15.81 21.44 2.31
CA ALA A 30 -16.91 20.78 3.03
C ALA A 30 -17.11 19.33 2.57
N ALA A 31 -16.94 19.04 1.28
CA ALA A 31 -17.02 17.70 0.73
C ALA A 31 -15.90 16.80 1.27
N ILE A 32 -14.65 17.25 1.25
CA ILE A 32 -13.50 16.53 1.81
C ILE A 32 -13.72 16.24 3.30
N LYS A 33 -14.13 17.25 4.09
CA LYS A 33 -14.43 17.06 5.52
C LYS A 33 -15.56 16.08 5.78
N CYS A 34 -16.52 15.94 4.86
CA CYS A 34 -17.53 14.89 4.96
C CYS A 34 -16.93 13.49 4.76
N ILE A 35 -15.99 13.32 3.82
CA ILE A 35 -15.32 12.04 3.57
C ILE A 35 -14.41 11.67 4.75
N GLU A 36 -13.57 12.60 5.23
CA GLU A 36 -12.71 12.39 6.42
C GLU A 36 -13.55 11.96 7.64
N ALA A 37 -14.70 12.60 7.85
CA ALA A 37 -15.61 12.21 8.93
C ALA A 37 -16.20 10.80 8.73
N LEU A 38 -16.48 10.39 7.49
CA LEU A 38 -16.91 9.02 7.19
C LEU A 38 -15.81 8.01 7.47
N GLN A 39 -14.57 8.29 7.06
CA GLN A 39 -13.40 7.45 7.33
C GLN A 39 -13.24 7.23 8.84
N ALA A 40 -13.23 8.32 9.63
CA ALA A 40 -13.11 8.27 11.07
C ALA A 40 -14.24 7.46 11.75
N ILE A 41 -15.47 7.54 11.23
CA ILE A 41 -16.57 6.74 11.75
C ILE A 41 -16.36 5.26 11.44
N VAL A 42 -16.00 4.90 10.20
CA VAL A 42 -15.74 3.51 9.80
C VAL A 42 -14.63 2.91 10.64
N GLN A 43 -13.50 3.62 10.77
CA GLN A 43 -12.36 3.21 11.59
C GLN A 43 -12.76 3.07 13.06
N SER A 44 -13.47 4.04 13.64
CA SER A 44 -13.91 3.97 15.05
C SER A 44 -14.87 2.81 15.31
N VAL A 45 -15.72 2.44 14.36
CA VAL A 45 -16.56 1.24 14.47
C VAL A 45 -15.70 -0.02 14.40
N ALA A 46 -14.72 -0.05 13.50
CA ALA A 46 -13.85 -1.20 13.30
C ALA A 46 -12.95 -1.49 14.51
N GLU A 47 -12.29 -0.47 15.05
CA GLU A 47 -11.31 -0.58 16.15
C GLU A 47 -11.95 -0.93 17.50
N LYS A 48 -13.25 -0.66 17.67
CA LYS A 48 -14.00 -1.10 18.85
C LYS A 48 -14.11 -2.62 18.94
N GLN A 49 -13.92 -3.33 17.83
CA GLN A 49 -14.05 -4.77 17.74
C GLN A 49 -12.68 -5.43 17.65
N GLU A 50 -12.30 -6.10 18.74
CA GLU A 50 -11.11 -6.98 18.76
C GLU A 50 -11.32 -8.22 17.89
N ASN A 51 -12.56 -8.69 17.75
CA ASN A 51 -12.90 -9.85 16.94
C ASN A 51 -13.12 -9.47 15.47
N ALA A 52 -12.33 -10.04 14.55
CA ALA A 52 -12.40 -9.75 13.12
C ALA A 52 -13.77 -10.04 12.48
N LEU A 53 -14.48 -11.09 12.89
CA LEU A 53 -15.81 -11.42 12.33
C LEU A 53 -16.87 -10.41 12.79
N GLN A 54 -16.83 -9.98 14.05
CA GLN A 54 -17.74 -8.94 14.54
C GLN A 54 -17.43 -7.59 13.91
N ARG A 55 -16.14 -7.26 13.74
CA ARG A 55 -15.68 -6.08 13.01
C ARG A 55 -16.26 -6.04 11.59
N ALA A 56 -16.09 -7.13 10.85
CA ALA A 56 -16.62 -7.27 9.51
C ALA A 56 -18.15 -7.14 9.47
N ALA A 57 -18.87 -7.78 10.40
CA ALA A 57 -20.32 -7.64 10.48
C ALA A 57 -20.77 -6.19 10.74
N ASP A 58 -20.10 -5.48 11.66
CA ASP A 58 -20.44 -4.11 12.03
C ASP A 58 -20.15 -3.12 10.90
N VAL A 59 -18.98 -3.20 10.26
CA VAL A 59 -18.65 -2.33 9.11
C VAL A 59 -19.52 -2.68 7.90
N ARG A 60 -19.80 -3.96 7.64
CA ARG A 60 -20.71 -4.39 6.57
C ARG A 60 -22.11 -3.82 6.76
N ALA A 61 -22.59 -3.66 7.99
CA ALA A 61 -23.88 -3.03 8.27
C ALA A 61 -23.91 -1.52 7.92
N LEU A 62 -22.76 -0.87 7.78
CA LEU A 62 -22.65 0.53 7.35
C LEU A 62 -22.64 0.69 5.82
N LEU A 63 -22.25 -0.35 5.07
CA LEU A 63 -22.08 -0.31 3.61
C LEU A 63 -23.23 0.35 2.85
N PRO A 64 -24.52 -0.01 3.09
CA PRO A 64 -25.61 0.57 2.31
C PRO A 64 -25.73 2.10 2.45
N TYR A 65 -25.19 2.65 3.54
CA TYR A 65 -25.22 4.07 3.84
C TYR A 65 -23.97 4.80 3.35
N VAL A 66 -22.81 4.13 3.34
CA VAL A 66 -21.54 4.69 2.86
C VAL A 66 -21.43 4.63 1.33
N PHE A 67 -21.91 3.54 0.72
CA PHE A 67 -21.75 3.27 -0.71
C PHE A 67 -22.16 4.42 -1.66
N PRO A 68 -23.23 5.20 -1.39
CA PRO A 68 -23.56 6.34 -2.25
C PRO A 68 -22.45 7.40 -2.37
N ALA A 69 -21.51 7.49 -1.42
CA ALA A 69 -20.35 8.38 -1.56
C ALA A 69 -19.45 7.99 -2.75
N PHE A 70 -19.33 6.70 -3.05
CA PHE A 70 -18.51 6.20 -4.16
C PHE A 70 -19.19 6.31 -5.53
N THR A 71 -20.46 6.68 -5.57
CA THR A 71 -21.19 6.80 -6.84
C THR A 71 -20.51 7.84 -7.71
N ASN A 72 -20.17 7.45 -8.95
CA ASN A 72 -19.49 8.31 -9.92
C ASN A 72 -18.11 8.82 -9.46
N MET A 73 -17.46 8.17 -8.47
CA MET A 73 -16.16 8.65 -7.95
C MET A 73 -15.05 8.71 -8.99
N PHE A 74 -15.14 7.93 -10.07
CA PHE A 74 -14.17 7.94 -11.16
C PHE A 74 -14.52 8.94 -12.29
N GLU A 75 -15.62 9.69 -12.18
CA GLU A 75 -15.94 10.74 -13.14
C GLU A 75 -15.08 11.98 -12.87
N GLY A 76 -14.59 12.64 -13.92
CA GLY A 76 -13.59 13.72 -13.79
C GLY A 76 -14.00 14.89 -12.88
N HIS A 77 -15.29 15.18 -12.71
CA HIS A 77 -15.79 16.22 -11.80
C HIS A 77 -15.66 15.86 -10.30
N ARG A 78 -15.18 14.66 -9.97
CA ARG A 78 -14.92 14.20 -8.60
C ARG A 78 -13.45 13.96 -8.32
N ILE A 79 -12.56 14.35 -9.24
CA ILE A 79 -11.13 14.07 -9.15
C ILE A 79 -10.50 14.70 -7.90
N GLU A 80 -10.94 15.90 -7.52
CA GLU A 80 -10.47 16.61 -6.32
C GLU A 80 -10.76 15.86 -5.01
N PHE A 81 -11.70 14.91 -5.03
CA PHE A 81 -12.08 14.08 -3.88
C PHE A 81 -11.56 12.64 -3.99
N PHE A 82 -10.84 12.32 -5.06
CA PHE A 82 -10.55 10.94 -5.43
C PHE A 82 -9.67 10.24 -4.40
N GLU A 83 -8.63 10.93 -3.91
CA GLU A 83 -7.74 10.42 -2.87
C GLU A 83 -8.50 10.06 -1.58
N ASP A 84 -9.30 10.97 -1.04
CA ASP A 84 -10.10 10.73 0.16
C ASP A 84 -11.10 9.58 -0.03
N LEU A 85 -11.71 9.50 -1.22
CA LEU A 85 -12.63 8.42 -1.58
C LEU A 85 -11.90 7.07 -1.71
N LEU A 86 -10.68 7.03 -2.24
CA LEU A 86 -9.85 5.83 -2.28
C LEU A 86 -9.49 5.35 -0.88
N GLU A 87 -9.15 6.26 0.03
CA GLU A 87 -8.88 5.92 1.43
C GLU A 87 -10.13 5.39 2.13
N LEU A 88 -11.28 6.03 1.94
CA LEU A 88 -12.56 5.52 2.48
C LEU A 88 -12.90 4.14 1.90
N LEU A 89 -12.68 3.93 0.60
CA LEU A 89 -12.86 2.64 -0.06
C LEU A 89 -11.92 1.59 0.54
N SER A 90 -10.65 1.94 0.74
CA SER A 90 -9.64 1.10 1.35
C SER A 90 -10.06 0.62 2.73
N LEU A 91 -10.48 1.53 3.62
CA LEU A 91 -10.97 1.20 4.97
C LEU A 91 -12.18 0.28 4.93
N VAL A 92 -13.13 0.56 4.03
CA VAL A 92 -14.35 -0.22 3.90
C VAL A 92 -14.06 -1.63 3.38
N VAL A 93 -13.20 -1.78 2.38
CA VAL A 93 -12.77 -3.09 1.85
C VAL A 93 -11.99 -3.86 2.91
N TYR A 94 -11.06 -3.20 3.60
CA TYR A 94 -10.24 -3.81 4.65
C TYR A 94 -11.08 -4.34 5.82
N TYR A 95 -12.00 -3.52 6.34
CA TYR A 95 -12.71 -3.87 7.57
C TYR A 95 -14.02 -4.63 7.37
N SER A 96 -14.60 -4.68 6.16
CA SER A 96 -15.90 -5.35 5.92
C SER A 96 -15.79 -6.83 5.51
N ALA A 97 -14.58 -7.34 5.38
CA ALA A 97 -14.28 -8.70 4.95
C ALA A 97 -13.25 -9.37 5.86
N VAL A 98 -13.19 -10.70 5.78
CA VAL A 98 -12.21 -11.54 6.48
C VAL A 98 -11.86 -12.69 5.55
N ASN A 99 -10.60 -12.79 5.14
CA ASN A 99 -10.18 -13.79 4.16
C ASN A 99 -10.58 -15.21 4.57
N GLY A 100 -11.15 -15.95 3.62
CA GLY A 100 -11.66 -17.32 3.81
C GLY A 100 -12.90 -17.45 4.70
N GLN A 101 -13.45 -16.37 5.26
CA GLN A 101 -14.61 -16.44 6.17
C GLN A 101 -15.76 -15.52 5.76
N VAL A 102 -15.47 -14.26 5.44
CA VAL A 102 -16.45 -13.24 5.05
C VAL A 102 -15.97 -12.58 3.75
N PRO A 103 -16.59 -12.89 2.60
CA PRO A 103 -16.16 -12.31 1.32
C PRO A 103 -16.48 -10.82 1.26
N ILE A 104 -15.76 -10.08 0.43
CA ILE A 104 -16.06 -8.68 0.12
C ILE A 104 -17.45 -8.61 -0.55
N ALA A 105 -18.20 -7.54 -0.30
CA ALA A 105 -19.52 -7.35 -0.88
C ALA A 105 -19.47 -7.24 -2.42
N ASP A 106 -20.49 -7.74 -3.12
CA ASP A 106 -20.54 -7.74 -4.58
C ASP A 106 -20.47 -6.31 -5.13
N GLU A 107 -21.14 -5.37 -4.48
CA GLU A 107 -21.16 -3.97 -4.89
C GLU A 107 -19.77 -3.30 -4.78
N LEU A 108 -18.93 -3.73 -3.84
CA LEU A 108 -17.54 -3.28 -3.74
C LEU A 108 -16.69 -3.95 -4.83
N TRP A 109 -16.84 -5.26 -5.01
CA TRP A 109 -16.12 -5.97 -6.08
C TRP A 109 -16.42 -5.41 -7.48
N ASP A 110 -17.64 -4.94 -7.73
CA ASP A 110 -18.02 -4.30 -8.98
C ASP A 110 -17.26 -2.99 -9.24
N MET A 111 -16.66 -2.38 -8.21
CA MET A 111 -15.78 -1.22 -8.35
C MET A 111 -14.36 -1.57 -8.77
N PHE A 112 -13.86 -2.78 -8.45
CA PHE A 112 -12.51 -3.22 -8.80
C PHE A 112 -12.16 -3.02 -10.29
N PRO A 113 -12.98 -3.44 -11.28
CA PRO A 113 -12.66 -3.22 -12.69
C PRO A 113 -12.60 -1.74 -13.10
N LEU A 114 -13.20 -0.84 -12.33
CA LEU A 114 -13.25 0.59 -12.64
C LEU A 114 -11.89 1.27 -12.46
N PHE A 115 -11.04 0.77 -11.55
CA PHE A 115 -9.66 1.24 -11.44
C PHE A 115 -8.94 1.18 -12.78
N PHE A 116 -9.20 0.11 -13.55
CA PHE A 116 -8.51 -0.15 -14.81
C PHE A 116 -9.17 0.54 -16.00
N SER A 117 -10.52 0.60 -16.04
CA SER A 117 -11.21 1.24 -17.16
C SER A 117 -11.08 2.76 -17.18
N GLU A 118 -10.84 3.35 -16.01
CA GLU A 118 -10.71 4.80 -15.85
C GLU A 118 -9.24 5.25 -15.77
N PHE A 119 -8.29 4.33 -15.58
CA PHE A 119 -6.85 4.63 -15.52
C PHE A 119 -6.32 5.40 -16.75
N ASP A 120 -6.89 5.15 -17.93
CA ASP A 120 -6.51 5.82 -19.19
C ASP A 120 -7.19 7.18 -19.44
N LYS A 121 -8.22 7.54 -18.65
CA LYS A 121 -9.14 8.62 -19.02
C LYS A 121 -8.83 9.96 -18.39
N TRP A 122 -8.06 10.00 -17.33
CA TRP A 122 -7.64 11.24 -16.65
C TRP A 122 -6.31 10.98 -15.93
N ALA A 123 -5.83 11.94 -15.15
CA ALA A 123 -4.55 11.92 -14.45
C ALA A 123 -4.41 10.85 -13.35
N ALA A 124 -4.92 9.62 -13.56
CA ALA A 124 -4.80 8.49 -12.65
C ALA A 124 -3.33 8.08 -12.41
N HIS A 125 -2.42 8.53 -13.27
CA HIS A 125 -0.98 8.53 -13.05
C HIS A 125 -0.59 9.26 -11.75
N ASP A 126 -1.25 10.38 -11.41
CA ASP A 126 -0.96 11.14 -10.19
C ASP A 126 -1.45 10.41 -8.91
N TYR A 127 -2.42 9.50 -9.05
CA TYR A 127 -3.05 8.79 -7.93
C TYR A 127 -2.68 7.31 -7.85
N ILE A 128 -1.73 6.84 -8.66
CA ILE A 128 -1.36 5.42 -8.67
C ILE A 128 -0.88 4.93 -7.29
N LYS A 129 -0.18 5.79 -6.54
CA LYS A 129 0.23 5.53 -5.16
C LYS A 129 -0.97 5.27 -4.25
N ASN A 130 -2.05 6.05 -4.40
CA ASN A 130 -3.27 5.91 -3.60
C ASN A 130 -4.11 4.69 -3.98
N ILE A 131 -3.95 4.15 -5.20
CA ILE A 131 -4.70 2.97 -5.68
C ILE A 131 -4.10 1.65 -5.13
N LEU A 132 -2.81 1.64 -4.77
CA LEU A 132 -2.13 0.43 -4.28
C LEU A 132 -2.82 -0.19 -3.06
N THR A 133 -3.11 0.61 -2.02
CA THR A 133 -3.71 0.11 -0.78
C THR A 133 -5.11 -0.50 -0.99
N PRO A 134 -6.05 0.13 -1.73
CA PRO A 134 -7.29 -0.51 -2.13
C PRO A 134 -7.07 -1.84 -2.87
N ILE A 135 -6.18 -1.89 -3.87
CA ILE A 135 -5.89 -3.11 -4.65
C ILE A 135 -5.43 -4.24 -3.73
N GLU A 136 -4.48 -3.95 -2.86
CA GLU A 136 -3.99 -4.93 -1.88
C GLU A 136 -5.12 -5.44 -1.00
N ASN A 137 -5.93 -4.55 -0.45
CA ASN A 137 -7.06 -4.92 0.41
C ASN A 137 -8.07 -5.83 -0.30
N TYR A 138 -8.33 -5.64 -1.60
CA TYR A 138 -9.17 -6.57 -2.35
C TYR A 138 -8.56 -7.98 -2.43
N ILE A 139 -7.26 -8.06 -2.69
CA ILE A 139 -6.57 -9.33 -2.93
C ILE A 139 -6.30 -10.06 -1.61
N SER A 140 -5.90 -9.34 -0.56
CA SER A 140 -5.58 -9.87 0.76
C SER A 140 -6.82 -10.37 1.50
N ASN A 141 -7.94 -9.64 1.43
CA ASN A 141 -9.17 -10.00 2.14
C ASN A 141 -10.06 -11.02 1.42
N ASP A 142 -9.92 -11.19 0.10
CA ASP A 142 -10.81 -12.10 -0.65
C ASP A 142 -10.13 -12.64 -1.91
N THR A 143 -9.00 -13.30 -1.70
CA THR A 143 -8.14 -13.87 -2.74
C THR A 143 -8.90 -14.82 -3.67
N GLU A 144 -9.83 -15.62 -3.15
CA GLU A 144 -10.61 -16.56 -3.98
C GLU A 144 -11.53 -15.85 -4.97
N GLN A 145 -12.18 -14.76 -4.55
CA GLN A 145 -13.01 -13.98 -5.48
C GLN A 145 -12.14 -13.23 -6.49
N PHE A 146 -10.99 -12.68 -6.09
CA PHE A 146 -10.04 -12.08 -7.02
C PHE A 146 -9.62 -13.06 -8.14
N LEU A 147 -9.29 -14.30 -7.77
CA LEU A 147 -8.85 -15.34 -8.71
C LEU A 147 -9.94 -15.84 -9.67
N THR A 148 -11.22 -15.72 -9.28
CA THR A 148 -12.35 -16.33 -10.02
C THR A 148 -13.21 -15.33 -10.77
N ARG A 149 -13.19 -14.05 -10.39
CA ARG A 149 -14.00 -13.00 -11.01
C ARG A 149 -13.44 -12.52 -12.35
N SER A 150 -14.35 -11.99 -13.16
CA SER A 150 -14.06 -11.40 -14.46
C SER A 150 -15.00 -10.24 -14.76
N TYR A 151 -14.52 -9.27 -15.52
CA TYR A 151 -15.28 -8.15 -16.04
C TYR A 151 -15.15 -8.10 -17.56
N ASN A 152 -16.28 -8.03 -18.27
CA ASN A 152 -16.34 -8.04 -19.74
C ASN A 152 -15.52 -9.17 -20.41
N GLY A 153 -15.44 -10.34 -19.75
CA GLY A 153 -14.70 -11.51 -20.25
C GLY A 153 -13.20 -11.51 -19.93
N VAL A 154 -12.69 -10.51 -19.21
CA VAL A 154 -11.30 -10.43 -18.75
C VAL A 154 -11.26 -10.74 -17.25
N SER A 155 -10.45 -11.71 -16.83
CA SER A 155 -10.27 -12.03 -15.40
C SER A 155 -9.62 -10.88 -14.64
N TYR A 156 -9.93 -10.72 -13.35
CA TYR A 156 -9.32 -9.68 -12.53
C TYR A 156 -7.79 -9.81 -12.43
N VAL A 157 -7.27 -11.03 -12.37
CA VAL A 157 -5.82 -11.32 -12.46
C VAL A 157 -5.21 -10.72 -13.73
N GLN A 158 -5.90 -10.83 -14.87
CA GLN A 158 -5.43 -10.29 -16.14
C GLN A 158 -5.50 -8.76 -16.16
N LEU A 159 -6.56 -8.14 -15.62
CA LEU A 159 -6.65 -6.69 -15.49
C LEU A 159 -5.48 -6.12 -14.69
N LEU A 160 -5.15 -6.74 -13.55
CA LEU A 160 -4.03 -6.32 -12.71
C LEU A 160 -2.68 -6.53 -13.41
N TYR A 161 -2.50 -7.66 -14.09
CA TYR A 161 -1.32 -7.92 -14.90
C TYR A 161 -1.14 -6.87 -16.00
N ASP A 162 -2.21 -6.50 -16.72
CA ASP A 162 -2.15 -5.50 -17.78
C ASP A 162 -1.81 -4.10 -17.23
N LEU A 163 -2.30 -3.76 -16.03
CA LEU A 163 -1.90 -2.53 -15.33
C LEU A 163 -0.41 -2.52 -15.00
N ILE A 164 0.12 -3.62 -14.45
CA ILE A 164 1.57 -3.75 -14.16
C ILE A 164 2.39 -3.53 -15.43
N LEU A 165 1.98 -4.14 -16.55
CA LEU A 165 2.69 -3.96 -17.82
C LEU A 165 2.63 -2.53 -18.33
N LYS A 166 1.50 -1.85 -18.14
CA LYS A 166 1.34 -0.46 -18.53
C LYS A 166 2.26 0.47 -17.74
N LEU A 167 2.36 0.27 -16.42
CA LEU A 167 3.27 1.01 -15.54
C LEU A 167 4.75 0.74 -15.81
N TRP A 168 5.07 -0.30 -16.60
CA TRP A 168 6.42 -0.63 -17.04
C TRP A 168 6.68 -0.31 -18.52
N ASP A 169 5.71 0.29 -19.22
CA ASP A 169 5.85 0.58 -20.66
C ASP A 169 6.77 1.76 -20.90
N ASP A 170 6.69 2.80 -20.06
CA ASP A 170 7.66 3.88 -20.05
C ASP A 170 8.92 3.46 -19.28
N LEU A 171 10.03 3.33 -20.01
CA LEU A 171 11.31 2.91 -19.44
C LEU A 171 12.07 4.07 -18.78
N GLU A 172 11.66 5.31 -19.06
CA GLU A 172 12.26 6.52 -18.48
C GLU A 172 11.56 6.91 -17.17
N ASP A 173 10.34 6.41 -16.92
CA ASP A 173 9.60 6.61 -15.68
C ASP A 173 9.89 5.50 -14.66
N ASP A 174 10.80 5.79 -13.71
CA ASP A 174 11.09 4.90 -12.59
C ASP A 174 10.06 5.03 -11.44
N LEU A 175 9.26 6.10 -11.38
CA LEU A 175 8.27 6.32 -10.31
C LEU A 175 7.04 5.44 -10.52
N GLU A 176 6.44 5.48 -11.70
CA GLU A 176 5.31 4.61 -12.04
C GLU A 176 5.73 3.13 -12.01
N ALA A 177 6.94 2.85 -12.49
CA ALA A 177 7.47 1.51 -12.49
C ALA A 177 7.67 0.95 -11.06
N ALA A 178 8.00 1.82 -10.09
CA ALA A 178 8.09 1.44 -8.69
C ALA A 178 6.73 1.02 -8.13
N GLU A 179 5.66 1.75 -8.44
CA GLU A 179 4.30 1.37 -8.04
C GLU A 179 3.85 0.07 -8.74
N GLY A 180 4.15 -0.07 -10.03
CA GLY A 180 3.91 -1.33 -10.76
C GLY A 180 4.67 -2.51 -10.15
N ALA A 181 5.87 -2.28 -9.62
CA ALA A 181 6.64 -3.29 -8.91
C ALA A 181 5.98 -3.72 -7.60
N LYS A 182 5.45 -2.78 -6.80
CA LYS A 182 4.70 -3.10 -5.56
C LYS A 182 3.42 -3.89 -5.86
N ILE A 183 2.66 -3.48 -6.88
CA ILE A 183 1.44 -4.18 -7.31
C ILE A 183 1.77 -5.62 -7.77
N ALA A 184 2.87 -5.80 -8.51
CA ALA A 184 3.33 -7.13 -8.93
C ALA A 184 3.68 -8.02 -7.72
N GLU A 185 4.29 -7.45 -6.68
CA GLU A 185 4.62 -8.19 -5.47
C GLU A 185 3.36 -8.68 -4.73
N VAL A 186 2.37 -7.80 -4.55
CA VAL A 186 1.05 -8.14 -3.99
C VAL A 186 0.42 -9.29 -4.77
N LEU A 187 0.41 -9.21 -6.10
CA LEU A 187 -0.14 -10.28 -6.95
C LEU A 187 0.59 -11.62 -6.71
N ILE A 188 1.92 -11.61 -6.63
CA ILE A 188 2.72 -12.84 -6.48
C ILE A 188 2.56 -13.46 -5.09
N LEU A 189 2.64 -12.65 -4.03
CA LEU A 189 2.65 -13.14 -2.66
C LEU A 189 1.27 -13.62 -2.20
N TYR A 190 0.21 -12.84 -2.45
CA TYR A 190 -1.12 -13.24 -2.01
C TYR A 190 -1.73 -14.37 -2.85
N CYS A 191 -1.28 -14.53 -4.10
CA CYS A 191 -1.75 -15.60 -4.98
C CYS A 191 -0.76 -16.77 -5.10
N GLU A 192 0.05 -17.00 -4.06
CA GLU A 192 1.07 -18.05 -4.01
C GLU A 192 0.54 -19.41 -4.49
N GLY A 193 1.23 -20.03 -5.46
CA GLY A 193 0.86 -21.33 -6.04
C GLY A 193 -0.44 -21.35 -6.86
N ARG A 194 -1.16 -20.23 -6.97
CA ARG A 194 -2.43 -20.12 -7.71
C ARG A 194 -2.27 -19.43 -9.06
N ILE A 195 -1.17 -18.72 -9.27
CA ILE A 195 -0.84 -18.02 -10.52
C ILE A 195 0.40 -18.58 -11.24
N ASP A 196 0.78 -19.82 -10.96
CA ASP A 196 1.96 -20.49 -11.56
C ASP A 196 1.97 -20.45 -13.10
N ALA A 197 0.80 -20.42 -13.74
CA ALA A 197 0.70 -20.32 -15.20
C ALA A 197 1.09 -18.93 -15.75
N LEU A 198 0.87 -17.87 -14.96
CA LEU A 198 1.23 -16.49 -15.30
C LEU A 198 2.70 -16.18 -14.95
N LEU A 199 3.23 -16.82 -13.92
CA LEU A 199 4.54 -16.52 -13.33
C LEU A 199 5.69 -16.45 -14.36
N PRO A 200 5.81 -17.36 -15.35
CA PRO A 200 6.88 -17.27 -16.35
C PRO A 200 6.81 -16.00 -17.20
N ALA A 201 5.62 -15.56 -17.60
CA ALA A 201 5.45 -14.37 -18.42
C ALA A 201 5.74 -13.10 -17.60
N LEU A 202 5.25 -13.05 -16.36
CA LEU A 202 5.52 -11.94 -15.44
C LEU A 202 7.02 -11.85 -15.12
N LEU A 203 7.69 -12.97 -14.86
CA LEU A 203 9.13 -13.00 -14.58
C LEU A 203 9.97 -12.50 -15.76
N GLU A 204 9.61 -12.84 -17.00
CA GLU A 204 10.27 -12.30 -18.19
C GLU A 204 10.15 -10.77 -18.25
N LYS A 205 8.98 -10.22 -17.90
CA LYS A 205 8.74 -8.78 -17.87
C LYS A 205 9.51 -8.07 -16.75
N ILE A 206 9.56 -8.67 -15.56
CA ILE A 206 10.38 -8.18 -14.44
C ILE A 206 11.86 -8.09 -14.85
N VAL A 207 12.40 -9.13 -15.50
CA VAL A 207 13.81 -9.13 -15.94
C VAL A 207 14.06 -8.09 -17.04
N VAL A 208 13.13 -7.91 -17.98
CA VAL A 208 13.25 -6.85 -19.01
C VAL A 208 13.31 -5.48 -18.33
N ARG A 209 12.37 -5.18 -17.42
CA ARG A 209 12.35 -3.89 -16.71
C ARG A 209 13.56 -3.69 -15.81
N LEU A 210 14.07 -4.76 -15.19
CA LEU A 210 15.28 -4.70 -14.36
C LEU A 210 16.53 -4.34 -15.17
N ASN A 211 16.61 -4.79 -16.43
CA ASN A 211 17.72 -4.46 -17.31
C ASN A 211 17.67 -3.03 -17.85
N SER A 212 16.48 -2.43 -17.96
CA SER A 212 16.31 -1.04 -18.38
C SER A 212 16.37 -0.05 -17.21
N ALA A 213 16.15 -0.51 -15.98
CA ALA A 213 16.14 0.33 -14.79
C ALA A 213 17.49 1.03 -14.56
N GLU A 214 17.44 2.32 -14.28
CA GLU A 214 18.62 3.12 -13.92
C GLU A 214 18.70 3.29 -12.40
N GLY A 215 17.59 3.68 -11.76
CA GLY A 215 17.49 3.92 -10.33
C GLY A 215 17.76 2.69 -9.46
N VAL A 216 18.37 2.92 -8.30
CA VAL A 216 18.63 1.85 -7.32
C VAL A 216 17.32 1.39 -6.67
N LYS A 217 16.40 2.32 -6.37
CA LYS A 217 15.09 2.03 -5.76
C LYS A 217 14.30 1.01 -6.57
N ILE A 218 14.09 1.28 -7.86
CA ILE A 218 13.37 0.37 -8.77
C ILE A 218 14.11 -0.97 -8.94
N LYS A 219 15.45 -0.99 -8.97
CA LYS A 219 16.21 -2.25 -9.03
C LYS A 219 15.98 -3.12 -7.80
N VAL A 220 15.95 -2.51 -6.61
CA VAL A 220 15.63 -3.23 -5.36
C VAL A 220 14.22 -3.82 -5.44
N LEU A 221 13.21 -3.03 -5.80
CA LEU A 221 11.82 -3.50 -5.92
C LEU A 221 11.66 -4.63 -6.96
N LEU A 222 12.28 -4.52 -8.13
CA LEU A 222 12.22 -5.57 -9.15
C LEU A 222 12.97 -6.84 -8.74
N ILE A 223 14.02 -6.71 -7.91
CA ILE A 223 14.66 -7.87 -7.30
C ILE A 223 13.78 -8.48 -6.20
N SER A 224 13.08 -7.67 -5.40
CA SER A 224 12.06 -8.15 -4.46
C SER A 224 10.95 -8.92 -5.19
N ASN A 225 10.52 -8.49 -6.37
CA ASN A 225 9.59 -9.26 -7.21
C ASN A 225 10.15 -10.63 -7.67
N ILE A 226 11.44 -10.71 -7.99
CA ILE A 226 12.10 -11.99 -8.29
C ILE A 226 12.18 -12.86 -7.03
N ALA A 227 12.41 -12.25 -5.87
CA ALA A 227 12.39 -12.92 -4.58
C ALA A 227 10.99 -13.48 -4.27
N ALA A 228 9.92 -12.71 -4.49
CA ALA A 228 8.53 -13.16 -4.39
C ALA A 228 8.26 -14.36 -5.32
N CYS A 229 8.72 -14.30 -6.57
CA CYS A 229 8.60 -15.44 -7.50
C CYS A 229 9.29 -16.70 -6.95
N LEU A 230 10.53 -16.56 -6.44
CA LEU A 230 11.29 -17.67 -5.88
C LEU A 230 10.68 -18.22 -4.59
N PHE A 231 10.13 -17.35 -3.75
CA PHE A 231 9.40 -17.75 -2.55
C PHE A 231 8.16 -18.57 -2.93
N SER A 232 7.39 -18.09 -3.91
CA SER A 232 6.15 -18.71 -4.37
C SER A 232 6.38 -20.06 -5.07
N ASN A 233 7.31 -20.13 -6.02
CA ASN A 233 7.65 -21.38 -6.70
C ASN A 233 9.12 -21.40 -7.18
N ALA A 234 10.04 -21.65 -6.25
CA ALA A 234 11.49 -21.70 -6.54
C ALA A 234 11.85 -22.59 -7.73
N ALA A 235 11.25 -23.77 -7.86
CA ALA A 235 11.58 -24.71 -8.93
C ALA A 235 11.21 -24.15 -10.31
N LEU A 236 9.99 -23.63 -10.46
CA LEU A 236 9.53 -23.00 -11.69
C LEU A 236 10.36 -21.76 -12.03
N THR A 237 10.55 -20.87 -11.05
CA THR A 237 11.29 -19.62 -11.25
C THR A 237 12.73 -19.88 -11.66
N LEU A 238 13.44 -20.81 -11.00
CA LEU A 238 14.80 -21.19 -11.39
C LEU A 238 14.88 -21.80 -12.80
N ASP A 239 13.90 -22.63 -13.18
CA ASP A 239 13.82 -23.20 -14.53
C ASP A 239 13.70 -22.11 -15.59
N VAL A 240 12.84 -21.11 -15.36
CA VAL A 240 12.66 -19.97 -16.27
C VAL A 240 13.92 -19.10 -16.34
N LEU A 241 14.51 -18.74 -15.19
CA LEU A 241 15.73 -17.92 -15.10
C LEU A 241 16.94 -18.58 -15.80
N ASP A 242 17.11 -19.89 -15.63
CA ASP A 242 18.27 -20.63 -16.13
C ASP A 242 18.08 -21.14 -17.56
N LYS A 243 16.98 -21.85 -17.85
CA LYS A 243 16.80 -22.52 -19.15
C LYS A 243 16.22 -21.62 -20.22
N ARG A 244 15.22 -20.79 -19.87
CA ARG A 244 14.55 -19.92 -20.85
C ARG A 244 15.34 -18.64 -21.08
N MET A 245 15.68 -17.93 -20.02
CA MET A 245 16.31 -16.60 -20.12
C MET A 245 17.83 -16.63 -20.04
N LYS A 246 18.42 -17.65 -19.41
CA LYS A 246 19.89 -17.78 -19.22
C LYS A 246 20.51 -16.59 -18.47
N VAL A 247 19.77 -16.01 -17.54
CA VAL A 247 20.18 -14.84 -16.74
C VAL A 247 20.48 -15.18 -15.28
N CYS A 248 20.37 -16.46 -14.89
CA CYS A 248 20.50 -16.87 -13.49
C CYS A 248 21.81 -16.37 -12.84
N GLN A 249 22.98 -16.57 -13.46
CA GLN A 249 24.26 -16.12 -12.88
C GLN A 249 24.37 -14.59 -12.75
N PRO A 250 24.20 -13.77 -13.83
CA PRO A 250 24.31 -12.33 -13.72
C PRO A 250 23.27 -11.72 -12.77
N LEU A 251 22.05 -12.28 -12.73
CA LEU A 251 20.99 -11.83 -11.83
C LEU A 251 21.37 -11.99 -10.36
N PHE A 252 21.80 -13.19 -9.94
CA PHE A 252 22.24 -13.40 -8.56
C PHE A 252 23.47 -12.54 -8.24
N SER A 253 24.38 -12.33 -9.20
CA SER A 253 25.53 -11.44 -8.98
C SER A 253 25.10 -9.99 -8.72
N LEU A 254 24.11 -9.48 -9.48
CA LEU A 254 23.53 -8.16 -9.28
C LEU A 254 22.82 -8.06 -7.93
N TRP A 255 21.95 -9.03 -7.61
CA TRP A 255 21.22 -9.08 -6.35
C TRP A 255 22.16 -8.99 -5.15
N LEU A 256 23.22 -9.80 -5.16
CA LEU A 256 24.22 -9.79 -4.10
C LEU A 256 24.94 -8.44 -3.96
N SER A 257 25.18 -7.73 -5.07
CA SER A 257 25.78 -6.38 -5.05
C SER A 257 24.84 -5.32 -4.47
N LEU A 258 23.54 -5.56 -4.48
CA LEU A 258 22.52 -4.62 -4.02
C LEU A 258 22.05 -4.92 -2.58
N LEU A 259 22.47 -6.00 -1.94
CA LEU A 259 22.02 -6.39 -0.59
C LEU A 259 22.17 -5.30 0.48
N ASP A 260 23.19 -4.45 0.39
CA ASP A 260 23.38 -3.34 1.33
C ASP A 260 22.44 -2.15 1.07
N LYS A 261 21.72 -2.16 -0.06
CA LYS A 261 20.70 -1.17 -0.44
C LYS A 261 19.29 -1.56 -0.01
N PHE A 262 19.10 -2.76 0.54
CA PHE A 262 17.83 -3.19 1.11
C PHE A 262 17.65 -2.50 2.47
N VAL A 263 16.82 -1.46 2.51
CA VAL A 263 16.53 -0.68 3.73
C VAL A 263 15.38 -1.31 4.52
N ARG A 264 14.26 -1.62 3.85
CA ARG A 264 13.03 -2.14 4.47
C ARG A 264 13.24 -3.51 5.10
N VAL A 265 12.60 -3.73 6.25
CA VAL A 265 12.57 -5.05 6.92
C VAL A 265 11.92 -6.08 6.02
N HIS A 266 10.83 -5.71 5.36
CA HIS A 266 10.11 -6.51 4.38
C HIS A 266 11.02 -7.07 3.28
N ASP A 267 11.73 -6.21 2.55
CA ASP A 267 12.60 -6.66 1.44
C ASP A 267 13.71 -7.62 1.90
N LYS A 268 14.28 -7.36 3.09
CA LYS A 268 15.30 -8.23 3.70
C LYS A 268 14.71 -9.60 4.06
N LYS A 269 13.51 -9.62 4.65
CA LYS A 269 12.79 -10.84 5.03
C LYS A 269 12.41 -11.65 3.80
N LEU A 270 11.82 -11.00 2.80
CA LEU A 270 11.46 -11.64 1.54
C LEU A 270 12.68 -12.24 0.84
N THR A 271 13.80 -11.51 0.79
CA THR A 271 15.06 -12.02 0.26
C THR A 271 15.53 -13.26 1.00
N LEU A 272 15.50 -13.25 2.33
CA LEU A 272 15.89 -14.39 3.15
C LEU A 272 15.00 -15.63 2.87
N LEU A 273 13.68 -15.44 2.80
CA LEU A 273 12.73 -16.51 2.52
C LEU A 273 12.90 -17.06 1.09
N ALA A 274 13.14 -16.20 0.11
CA ALA A 274 13.42 -16.59 -1.27
C ALA A 274 14.71 -17.42 -1.37
N LEU A 275 15.81 -16.95 -0.78
CA LEU A 275 17.08 -17.69 -0.76
C LEU A 275 16.94 -19.02 -0.01
N SER A 276 16.19 -19.04 1.09
CA SER A 276 15.88 -20.28 1.81
C SER A 276 15.08 -21.25 0.94
N SER A 277 14.14 -20.76 0.14
CA SER A 277 13.35 -21.56 -0.82
C SER A 277 14.21 -22.15 -1.94
N VAL A 278 15.24 -21.42 -2.39
CA VAL A 278 16.27 -21.94 -3.30
C VAL A 278 17.11 -23.03 -2.62
N LEU A 279 17.61 -22.78 -1.41
CA LEU A 279 18.45 -23.73 -0.67
C LEU A 279 17.72 -25.02 -0.28
N ARG A 280 16.39 -24.97 -0.15
CA ARG A 280 15.54 -26.15 0.08
C ARG A 280 15.39 -27.04 -1.16
N GLN A 281 15.70 -26.55 -2.36
CA GLN A 281 15.60 -27.36 -3.57
C GLN A 281 16.65 -28.49 -3.58
N PRO A 282 16.31 -29.68 -4.12
CA PRO A 282 17.29 -30.72 -4.35
C PRO A 282 18.44 -30.20 -5.22
N LEU A 283 19.68 -30.53 -4.84
CA LEU A 283 20.88 -30.08 -5.57
C LEU A 283 20.81 -30.40 -7.07
N GLU A 284 20.18 -31.51 -7.46
CA GLU A 284 20.02 -31.93 -8.85
C GLU A 284 19.17 -30.96 -9.69
N HIS A 285 18.24 -30.24 -9.05
CA HIS A 285 17.35 -29.28 -9.70
C HIS A 285 17.91 -27.85 -9.70
N LEU A 286 19.00 -27.59 -8.98
CA LEU A 286 19.62 -26.28 -8.97
C LEU A 286 20.45 -26.02 -10.24
N PRO A 287 20.36 -24.81 -10.81
CA PRO A 287 21.29 -24.33 -11.83
C PRO A 287 22.75 -24.46 -11.39
N GLU A 288 23.65 -24.74 -12.33
CA GLU A 288 25.07 -24.93 -12.04
C GLU A 288 25.74 -23.68 -11.47
N SER A 289 25.28 -22.50 -11.89
CA SER A 289 25.67 -21.19 -11.34
C SER A 289 25.35 -21.07 -9.85
N ILE A 290 24.17 -21.54 -9.43
CA ILE A 290 23.74 -21.52 -8.03
C ILE A 290 24.50 -22.55 -7.21
N LYS A 291 24.67 -23.78 -7.71
CA LYS A 291 25.44 -24.82 -7.01
C LYS A 291 26.83 -24.35 -6.59
N ASN A 292 27.53 -23.68 -7.51
CA ASN A 292 28.86 -23.13 -7.25
C ASN A 292 28.83 -21.92 -6.29
N GLY A 293 27.68 -21.24 -6.19
CA GLY A 293 27.46 -20.07 -5.34
C GLY A 293 26.83 -20.36 -3.97
N ILE A 294 26.51 -21.62 -3.63
CA ILE A 294 25.85 -21.98 -2.36
C ILE A 294 26.59 -21.42 -1.13
N PRO A 295 27.94 -21.52 -1.00
CA PRO A 295 28.64 -20.99 0.16
C PRO A 295 28.42 -19.48 0.35
N GLN A 296 28.38 -18.73 -0.75
CA GLN A 296 28.11 -17.30 -0.76
C GLN A 296 26.66 -17.04 -0.35
N LEU A 297 25.67 -17.73 -0.95
CA LEU A 297 24.26 -17.58 -0.60
C LEU A 297 24.01 -17.83 0.90
N VAL A 298 24.61 -18.87 1.47
CA VAL A 298 24.52 -19.15 2.91
C VAL A 298 25.14 -18.03 3.74
N HIS A 299 26.30 -17.52 3.34
CA HIS A 299 26.93 -16.38 4.02
C HIS A 299 26.01 -15.15 4.02
N PHE A 300 25.35 -14.84 2.91
CA PHE A 300 24.43 -13.72 2.81
C PHE A 300 23.16 -13.93 3.65
N CYS A 301 22.61 -15.15 3.70
CA CYS A 301 21.49 -15.45 4.59
C CYS A 301 21.86 -15.15 6.05
N ILE A 302 23.08 -15.52 6.48
CA ILE A 302 23.56 -15.23 7.85
C ILE A 302 23.67 -13.72 8.11
N GLN A 303 24.15 -12.96 7.12
CA GLN A 303 24.22 -11.50 7.22
C GLN A 303 22.82 -10.87 7.32
N LEU A 304 21.87 -11.30 6.50
CA LEU A 304 20.48 -10.83 6.53
C LEU A 304 19.79 -11.12 7.85
N VAL A 305 19.91 -12.36 8.37
CA VAL A 305 19.39 -12.72 9.69
C VAL A 305 19.98 -11.83 10.79
N SER A 306 21.27 -11.50 10.68
CA SER A 306 21.93 -10.61 11.65
C SER A 306 21.38 -9.18 11.57
N LYS A 307 21.14 -8.65 10.36
CA LYS A 307 20.54 -7.33 10.15
C LYS A 307 19.08 -7.29 10.65
N LEU A 308 18.26 -8.25 10.25
CA LEU A 308 16.86 -8.39 10.70
C LEU A 308 16.75 -8.49 12.22
N LYS A 309 17.64 -9.21 12.87
CA LYS A 309 17.69 -9.27 14.34
C LYS A 309 17.96 -7.90 14.96
N VAL A 310 18.89 -7.12 14.39
CA VAL A 310 19.18 -5.76 14.87
C VAL A 310 17.95 -4.87 14.69
N ASP A 311 17.32 -4.91 13.51
CA ASP A 311 16.11 -4.13 13.20
C ASP A 311 14.97 -4.50 14.18
N ARG A 312 14.76 -5.79 14.44
CA ARG A 312 13.79 -6.28 15.42
C ARG A 312 14.10 -5.84 16.85
N ASP A 313 15.35 -5.93 17.27
CA ASP A 313 15.77 -5.52 18.62
C ASP A 313 15.63 -3.99 18.79
N GLN A 314 15.81 -3.20 17.73
CA GLN A 314 15.56 -1.76 17.71
C GLN A 314 14.07 -1.45 17.76
N ARG A 315 13.24 -2.11 16.94
CA ARG A 315 11.78 -2.01 17.02
C ARG A 315 11.30 -2.34 18.43
N PHE A 316 11.75 -3.45 19.03
CA PHE A 316 11.39 -3.83 20.41
C PHE A 316 11.83 -2.82 21.48
N LYS A 317 12.99 -2.17 21.32
CA LYS A 317 13.44 -1.12 22.25
C LYS A 317 12.65 0.18 22.10
N ASN A 318 12.19 0.47 20.88
CA ASN A 318 11.37 1.62 20.57
C ASN A 318 9.88 1.35 20.85
N SER A 319 9.47 0.08 20.89
CA SER A 319 8.20 -0.39 21.44
C SER A 319 8.24 -0.25 22.96
N SER A 320 7.90 0.93 23.48
CA SER A 320 7.22 0.99 24.77
C SER A 320 5.97 0.09 24.72
N PRO A 321 5.49 -0.46 25.87
CA PRO A 321 4.26 -1.25 25.86
C PRO A 321 3.13 -0.47 25.17
N PRO A 322 2.05 -1.13 24.68
CA PRO A 322 0.96 -0.48 23.94
C PRO A 322 0.15 0.59 24.72
N PHE A 323 0.67 1.07 25.84
CA PHE A 323 0.05 2.01 26.74
C PHE A 323 1.06 2.93 27.45
N ALA A 324 1.89 3.65 26.68
CA ALA A 324 2.65 4.79 27.21
C ALA A 324 2.71 5.99 26.24
N GLY A 325 1.77 6.07 25.30
CA GLY A 325 1.72 7.10 24.26
C GLY A 325 0.99 8.39 24.60
N LEU A 326 0.51 8.61 25.84
CA LEU A 326 -0.04 9.92 26.27
C LEU A 326 0.20 10.19 27.77
N THR A 327 1.45 10.07 28.23
CA THR A 327 1.89 10.85 29.41
C THR A 327 2.92 11.85 28.93
N PHE A 328 2.54 13.14 28.96
CA PHE A 328 3.39 14.31 28.73
C PHE A 328 4.81 14.07 29.26
N ARG A 329 5.75 13.81 28.33
CA ARG A 329 7.17 13.81 28.64
C ARG A 329 7.52 15.27 28.90
N LYS A 330 7.83 15.60 30.15
CA LYS A 330 8.50 16.86 30.49
C LYS A 330 9.81 16.91 29.72
N GLU A 331 9.88 17.76 28.72
CA GLU A 331 11.14 18.26 28.21
C GLU A 331 11.66 19.30 29.20
N GLU A 332 12.69 18.92 29.96
CA GLU A 332 13.61 19.88 30.56
C GLU A 332 14.88 19.91 29.69
N ASP A 333 15.22 21.13 29.30
CA ASP A 333 16.50 21.63 28.84
C ASP A 333 16.98 21.24 27.44
N ARG A 334 16.68 22.14 26.48
CA ARG A 334 17.72 22.69 25.59
C ARG A 334 17.32 24.08 25.06
N ASP A 335 17.99 25.06 25.64
CA ASP A 335 18.05 26.49 25.33
C ASP A 335 18.66 26.74 23.94
N PHE A 336 17.96 27.47 23.06
CA PHE A 336 18.56 28.42 22.10
C PHE A 336 17.47 29.36 21.56
N ASN A 337 17.57 30.62 21.98
CA ASN A 337 16.97 31.82 21.37
C ASN A 337 17.35 31.96 19.89
N ASP A 338 16.42 32.38 19.04
CA ASP A 338 16.41 33.75 18.49
C ASP A 338 15.08 34.09 17.81
N GLU A 339 14.67 35.35 18.00
CA GLU A 339 13.43 36.01 17.57
C GLU A 339 13.48 36.41 16.08
N GLU A 340 12.35 36.38 15.37
CA GLU A 340 11.70 37.53 14.68
C GLU A 340 10.67 37.11 13.61
N ASP A 341 9.45 37.64 13.78
CA ASP A 341 8.39 38.03 12.84
C ASP A 341 8.24 37.40 11.44
N ALA A 342 7.04 36.86 11.15
CA ALA A 342 6.11 37.47 10.17
C ALA A 342 4.72 36.79 10.20
N ASP A 343 3.71 37.59 10.57
CA ASP A 343 2.27 37.39 10.40
C ASP A 343 1.86 37.53 8.92
N ALA A 344 1.02 36.61 8.41
CA ALA A 344 -0.01 36.88 7.40
C ALA A 344 -0.82 35.62 7.06
N ASN A 345 -2.03 35.51 7.62
CA ASN A 345 -3.29 35.48 6.85
C ASN A 345 -4.44 34.92 7.71
N ALA A 346 -5.11 35.84 8.39
CA ALA A 346 -6.41 35.62 9.00
C ALA A 346 -7.48 35.38 7.92
N ILE A 347 -8.25 34.31 8.08
CA ILE A 347 -9.55 34.13 7.46
C ILE A 347 -10.58 34.08 8.60
N ASP A 348 -11.73 34.72 8.34
CA ASP A 348 -12.76 35.19 9.26
C ASP A 348 -13.43 34.09 10.14
N ASP A 349 -13.12 34.13 11.44
CA ASP A 349 -13.58 33.22 12.50
C ASP A 349 -15.11 33.20 12.70
N GLU A 350 -15.84 34.22 12.23
CA GLU A 350 -17.26 34.40 12.57
C GLU A 350 -18.19 33.49 11.73
N TYR A 351 -17.75 33.01 10.57
CA TYR A 351 -18.51 32.11 9.71
C TYR A 351 -18.45 30.63 10.16
N ILE A 352 -17.29 30.23 10.70
CA ILE A 352 -16.99 28.86 11.16
C ILE A 352 -17.73 28.54 12.48
N GLU A 353 -17.83 29.52 13.37
CA GLU A 353 -18.51 29.37 14.66
C GLU A 353 -20.02 29.12 14.49
N ARG A 354 -20.62 29.64 13.42
CA ARG A 354 -22.05 29.50 13.13
C ARG A 354 -22.44 28.11 12.64
N ILE A 355 -21.55 27.42 11.91
CA ILE A 355 -21.76 26.03 11.44
C ILE A 355 -21.54 25.03 12.59
N ALA A 356 -20.56 25.28 13.46
CA ALA A 356 -20.26 24.42 14.62
C ALA A 356 -21.39 24.38 15.67
N GLN A 357 -22.09 25.50 15.89
CA GLN A 357 -23.22 25.56 16.83
C GLN A 357 -24.46 24.79 16.36
N GLU A 358 -24.70 24.67 15.05
CA GLU A 358 -25.82 23.89 14.51
C GLU A 358 -25.61 22.36 14.64
N ALA A 359 -24.35 21.93 14.79
CA ALA A 359 -23.95 20.52 14.89
C ALA A 359 -23.65 20.02 16.33
N GLY A 360 -23.51 20.93 17.32
CA GLY A 360 -23.39 20.57 18.74
C GLY A 360 -22.06 19.94 19.17
N VAL A 361 -20.95 20.29 18.50
CA VAL A 361 -19.61 19.74 18.75
C VAL A 361 -18.63 20.86 19.10
N ASP A 362 -17.85 20.69 20.17
CA ASP A 362 -16.86 21.65 20.69
C ASP A 362 -15.47 21.38 20.09
N LEU A 363 -15.09 22.22 19.11
CA LEU A 363 -13.93 22.06 18.22
C LEU A 363 -12.61 22.63 18.79
N GLN A 364 -12.63 23.27 19.96
CA GLN A 364 -11.42 23.86 20.58
C GLN A 364 -10.37 22.84 21.02
N LYS A 365 -10.68 21.53 20.98
CA LYS A 365 -9.77 20.47 21.44
C LYS A 365 -9.07 19.67 20.34
N LEU A 366 -9.40 19.88 19.06
CA LEU A 366 -8.76 19.14 17.95
C LEU A 366 -7.70 19.94 17.19
N ALA A 367 -7.77 21.27 17.20
CA ALA A 367 -6.95 22.12 16.33
C ALA A 367 -5.50 22.40 16.83
N ALA A 368 -5.06 21.77 17.92
CA ALA A 368 -3.73 22.01 18.51
C ALA A 368 -2.64 21.01 18.06
N ALA A 369 -2.92 20.13 17.08
CA ALA A 369 -2.08 18.96 16.81
C ALA A 369 -1.41 18.91 15.43
N VAL A 370 -1.69 19.82 14.49
CA VAL A 370 -1.21 19.68 13.11
C VAL A 370 -0.74 21.03 12.58
N ASN A 371 0.53 21.36 12.76
CA ASN A 371 1.32 22.15 11.81
C ASN A 371 2.76 22.33 12.30
N GLN A 372 3.70 21.70 11.58
CA GLN A 372 4.83 22.35 10.91
C GLN A 372 5.91 21.31 10.60
N HIS A 373 6.29 21.15 9.33
CA HIS A 373 7.68 21.25 8.87
C HIS A 373 7.76 21.15 7.33
N GLY A 374 8.67 21.95 6.76
CA GLY A 374 9.24 21.76 5.43
C GLY A 374 10.61 22.44 5.40
N TYR A 375 11.60 21.82 4.75
CA TYR A 375 12.78 22.45 4.13
C TYR A 375 13.51 21.42 3.24
N ASP A 376 13.87 21.85 2.02
CA ASP A 376 14.67 21.16 0.98
C ASP A 376 16.12 20.89 1.40
N GLU A 377 16.74 19.82 0.87
CA GLU A 377 18.11 19.84 0.32
C GLU A 377 18.40 18.58 -0.54
N ASP A 378 18.66 18.84 -1.83
CA ASP A 378 18.87 17.87 -2.90
C ASP A 378 20.02 16.85 -2.66
N GLU A 379 19.77 15.61 -3.12
CA GLU A 379 20.69 14.46 -3.32
C GLU A 379 20.78 13.36 -2.23
N GLU A 380 20.01 13.41 -1.14
CA GLU A 380 19.81 12.26 -0.20
C GLU A 380 18.35 11.72 -0.11
N GLU A 381 17.40 12.36 -0.80
CA GLU A 381 15.95 12.10 -0.62
C GLU A 381 15.46 10.72 -1.06
N ASP A 382 16.08 10.11 -2.07
CA ASP A 382 15.63 8.80 -2.62
C ASP A 382 15.71 7.65 -1.60
N PHE A 383 16.59 7.76 -0.59
CA PHE A 383 16.74 6.72 0.44
C PHE A 383 15.79 6.92 1.63
N LEU A 384 15.36 8.15 1.90
CA LEU A 384 14.42 8.46 2.98
C LEU A 384 12.98 8.06 2.59
N GLU A 385 12.60 8.20 1.32
CA GLU A 385 11.30 7.70 0.83
C GLU A 385 11.17 6.17 0.89
N MET A 386 12.27 5.41 0.96
CA MET A 386 12.19 3.96 1.12
C MET A 386 11.81 3.53 2.55
N ASP A 387 12.01 4.39 3.55
CA ASP A 387 11.76 4.13 4.97
C ASP A 387 10.33 4.52 5.41
N ASP A 388 9.67 5.44 4.68
CA ASP A 388 8.37 6.02 5.04
C ASP A 388 7.16 5.40 4.32
N GLU A 389 7.37 4.42 3.45
CA GLU A 389 6.27 3.63 2.90
C GLU A 389 5.82 2.62 3.96
N GLY A 390 4.76 2.99 4.69
CA GLY A 390 4.17 2.26 5.80
C GLY A 390 4.20 0.75 5.63
N ASP A 391 4.57 0.05 6.71
CA ASP A 391 4.67 -1.41 6.82
C ASP A 391 3.46 -2.08 6.11
N PHE A 392 3.62 -2.45 4.83
CA PHE A 392 2.67 -3.28 4.10
C PHE A 392 2.67 -4.64 4.78
N GLU A 393 1.55 -5.02 5.41
CA GLU A 393 1.38 -6.38 5.94
C GLU A 393 1.25 -7.32 4.76
N THR A 394 2.18 -8.26 4.61
CA THR A 394 2.17 -9.26 3.54
C THR A 394 2.09 -10.67 4.13
N PRO A 395 1.74 -11.71 3.35
CA PRO A 395 1.68 -13.09 3.85
C PRO A 395 3.02 -13.58 4.43
N ILE A 396 4.14 -12.95 4.08
CA ILE A 396 5.45 -13.30 4.62
C ILE A 396 5.65 -12.76 6.03
N ASP A 397 4.88 -11.80 6.52
CA ASP A 397 5.02 -11.25 7.88
C ASP A 397 4.69 -12.27 8.96
N ASP A 398 3.72 -13.16 8.70
CA ASP A 398 3.37 -14.28 9.58
C ASP A 398 4.37 -15.45 9.53
N VAL A 399 5.29 -15.46 8.56
CA VAL A 399 6.29 -16.52 8.43
C VAL A 399 7.46 -16.23 9.36
N ASP A 400 7.70 -17.13 10.32
CA ASP A 400 8.86 -17.05 11.19
C ASP A 400 10.16 -17.28 10.39
N GLU A 401 11.17 -16.49 10.70
CA GLU A 401 12.49 -16.52 10.06
C GLU A 401 13.38 -17.66 10.62
N THR A 402 12.87 -18.42 11.60
CA THR A 402 13.64 -19.39 12.41
C THR A 402 13.54 -20.85 11.98
#